data_AF-A0A2D9P7N3-F1
#
_entry.id   AF-A0A2D9P7N3-F1
#
_cell.length_a   1.000
_cell.length_b   1.000
_cell.length_c   1.000
_cell.angle_alpha   90.00
_cell.angle_beta   90.00
_cell.angle_gamma   90.00
#
_symmetry.space_group_name_H-M   'P 1'
#
loop_
_entity.id
_entity.type
_entity.pdbx_description
1 polymer ?
#
loop_
_entity_poly.entity_id
_entity_poly.type
_entity_poly.pdbx_seq_one_letter_code
_entity_poly.pdbx_strand_id
1 'polypeptide(L)'
;MNYIIIHVGKCSGTVLNISLKYHKISFKVIHHANERNPVPIIPNNLTNGKGDYQFIFCIRHPIDRFISAFNFKYTRLIIRGKRDHFKGEIEGFKYFETIQKLAENLYNNDGSENLKAINFCSNCDHIKYGLHHYLNNFNETYNIRVIRHEYLKEDYKNIFNKDIHLPEKNAQPNFISDINSSFQKYTKIEITKKMYNNLKRFLKKDMDIIERLEKYNLITKEYKEFCLNKLPNNIILTD
;
A
#
# COMPACT_ATOMS: atom_id res chain seq x y z
N MET A 1 10.99 9.41 -23.56
CA MET A 1 9.94 8.66 -22.83
C MET A 1 9.47 9.50 -21.65
N ASN A 2 8.16 9.71 -21.49
CA ASN A 2 7.60 10.43 -20.33
C ASN A 2 6.98 9.43 -19.35
N TYR A 3 7.49 9.37 -18.12
CA TYR A 3 6.96 8.45 -17.12
C TYR A 3 5.80 9.07 -16.34
N ILE A 4 4.74 8.29 -16.11
CA ILE A 4 3.64 8.65 -15.21
C ILE A 4 3.61 7.65 -14.07
N ILE A 5 3.96 8.11 -12.87
CA ILE A 5 3.99 7.29 -11.67
C ILE A 5 2.60 7.31 -11.02
N ILE A 6 1.95 6.15 -10.93
CA ILE A 6 0.72 5.99 -10.14
C ILE A 6 1.14 5.64 -8.71
N HIS A 7 1.08 6.63 -7.83
CA HIS A 7 1.51 6.48 -6.45
C HIS A 7 0.39 5.87 -5.61
N VAL A 8 0.53 4.60 -5.25
CA VAL A 8 -0.25 3.99 -4.18
C VAL A 8 0.46 4.21 -2.85
N GLY A 9 -0.25 4.74 -1.86
CA GLY A 9 0.28 4.96 -0.52
C GLY A 9 0.95 3.69 0.03
N LYS A 10 2.14 3.88 0.63
CA LYS A 10 2.97 2.81 1.25
C LYS A 10 3.62 1.81 0.28
N CYS A 11 3.65 2.12 -1.01
CA CYS A 11 4.31 1.31 -2.04
C CYS A 11 5.63 1.97 -2.53
N SER A 12 6.50 2.44 -1.62
CA SER A 12 7.80 3.07 -1.92
C SER A 12 7.81 4.33 -2.81
N GLY A 13 6.67 4.95 -3.10
CA GLY A 13 6.66 6.04 -4.07
C GLY A 13 7.46 7.29 -3.65
N THR A 14 7.72 7.52 -2.35
CA THR A 14 8.66 8.56 -1.89
C THR A 14 10.09 8.26 -2.31
N VAL A 15 10.54 7.02 -2.09
CA VAL A 15 11.88 6.56 -2.48
C VAL A 15 12.05 6.62 -3.99
N LEU A 16 11.03 6.18 -4.72
CA LEU A 16 11.02 6.25 -6.18
C LEU A 16 11.16 7.69 -6.68
N ASN A 17 10.38 8.62 -6.13
CA ASN A 17 10.44 10.05 -6.49
C ASN A 17 11.85 10.63 -6.27
N ILE A 18 12.46 10.34 -5.11
CA ILE A 18 13.82 10.80 -4.82
C ILE A 18 14.82 10.22 -5.82
N SER A 19 14.75 8.93 -6.10
CA SER A 19 15.67 8.27 -7.03
C SER A 19 15.51 8.79 -8.46
N LEU A 20 14.28 8.99 -8.94
CA LEU A 20 14.02 9.56 -10.27
C LEU A 20 14.59 10.98 -10.40
N LYS A 21 14.41 11.82 -9.37
CA LYS A 21 15.00 13.18 -9.32
C LYS A 21 16.52 13.14 -9.31
N TYR A 22 17.10 12.27 -8.50
CA TYR A 22 18.56 12.09 -8.41
C TYR A 22 19.16 11.74 -9.78
N HIS A 23 18.53 10.83 -10.51
CA HIS A 23 18.95 10.41 -11.85
C HIS A 23 18.49 11.35 -12.97
N LYS A 24 17.86 12.49 -12.65
CA LYS A 24 17.32 13.46 -13.61
C LYS A 24 16.37 12.83 -14.65
N ILE A 25 15.62 11.81 -14.25
CA ILE A 25 14.61 11.17 -15.10
C ILE A 25 13.37 12.07 -15.11
N SER A 26 12.78 12.32 -16.30
CA SER A 26 11.55 13.11 -16.43
C SER A 26 10.33 12.27 -16.08
N PHE A 27 9.51 12.72 -15.12
CA PHE A 27 8.30 12.02 -14.70
C PHE A 27 7.21 12.97 -14.19
N LYS A 28 5.98 12.48 -14.20
CA LYS A 28 4.84 13.05 -13.48
C LYS A 28 4.38 12.06 -12.42
N VAL A 29 3.88 12.55 -11.29
CA VAL A 29 3.29 11.71 -10.25
C VAL A 29 1.81 12.00 -10.16
N ILE A 30 1.00 10.95 -10.29
CA ILE A 30 -0.42 10.99 -9.94
C ILE A 30 -0.51 10.51 -8.50
N HIS A 31 -0.84 11.44 -7.61
CA HIS A 31 -1.11 11.21 -6.20
C HIS A 31 -2.52 11.68 -5.88
N HIS A 32 -3.29 10.91 -5.12
CA HIS A 32 -4.59 11.35 -4.64
C HIS A 32 -4.40 12.27 -3.44
N ALA A 33 -4.82 13.53 -3.57
CA ALA A 33 -4.65 14.50 -2.49
C ALA A 33 -5.96 15.04 -1.90
N ASN A 34 -7.16 14.79 -2.45
CA ASN A 34 -8.38 15.34 -1.83
C ASN A 34 -9.64 14.49 -2.03
N GLU A 35 -10.42 14.39 -0.96
CA GLU A 35 -11.73 13.71 -0.83
C GLU A 35 -12.77 14.15 -1.85
N ARG A 36 -12.64 15.36 -2.40
CA ARG A 36 -13.61 15.98 -3.31
C ARG A 36 -13.57 15.43 -4.74
N ASN A 37 -12.50 14.73 -5.12
CA ASN A 37 -12.41 14.12 -6.45
C ASN A 37 -11.65 12.78 -6.35
N PRO A 38 -12.33 11.71 -5.88
CA PRO A 38 -11.74 10.40 -5.68
C PRO A 38 -11.60 9.65 -7.00
N VAL A 39 -10.88 10.24 -7.95
CA VAL A 39 -10.77 9.73 -9.31
C VAL A 39 -9.32 9.31 -9.60
N PRO A 40 -8.82 8.18 -9.05
CA PRO A 40 -7.60 7.59 -9.55
C PRO A 40 -7.96 6.88 -10.83
N ILE A 41 -7.90 7.67 -11.88
CA ILE A 41 -8.17 7.21 -13.22
C ILE A 41 -6.93 7.60 -13.97
N ILE A 42 -6.29 6.62 -14.60
CA ILE A 42 -5.46 6.92 -15.76
C ILE A 42 -6.37 7.75 -16.69
N PRO A 43 -6.15 9.07 -16.81
CA PRO A 43 -7.11 9.95 -17.46
C PRO A 43 -7.33 9.49 -18.90
N ASN A 44 -8.58 9.42 -19.36
CA ASN A 44 -8.88 8.96 -20.73
C ASN A 44 -8.15 9.81 -21.81
N ASN A 45 -7.84 11.08 -21.51
CA ASN A 45 -7.05 11.93 -22.39
C ASN A 45 -5.55 11.55 -22.44
N LEU A 46 -5.04 10.77 -21.48
CA LEU A 46 -3.71 10.15 -21.56
C LEU A 46 -3.72 8.82 -22.31
N THR A 47 -4.91 8.28 -22.64
CA THR A 47 -5.08 6.97 -23.29
C THR A 47 -5.54 7.08 -24.74
N ASN A 48 -6.15 8.20 -25.15
CA ASN A 48 -6.76 8.39 -26.47
C ASN A 48 -5.78 8.75 -27.62
N GLY A 49 -4.55 8.22 -27.57
CA GLY A 49 -3.64 8.19 -28.71
C GLY A 49 -2.71 9.42 -28.84
N LYS A 50 -1.45 9.13 -29.18
CA LYS A 50 -0.33 10.04 -29.54
C LYS A 50 0.70 10.43 -28.46
N GLY A 51 0.67 9.86 -27.26
CA GLY A 51 1.71 10.14 -26.25
C GLY A 51 2.65 8.96 -25.97
N ASP A 52 3.96 9.19 -25.99
CA ASP A 52 5.02 8.28 -25.48
C ASP A 52 5.03 8.22 -23.94
N TYR A 53 3.86 7.99 -23.33
CA TYR A 53 3.73 7.85 -21.89
C TYR A 53 3.89 6.38 -21.49
N GLN A 54 4.72 6.16 -20.47
CA GLN A 54 4.82 4.87 -19.79
C GLN A 54 4.31 5.02 -18.36
N PHE A 55 3.27 4.27 -18.03
CA PHE A 55 2.69 4.24 -16.69
C PHE A 55 3.51 3.32 -15.80
N ILE A 56 3.85 3.77 -14.60
CA ILE A 56 4.56 2.99 -13.61
C ILE A 56 3.64 2.81 -12.40
N PHE A 57 3.18 1.60 -12.15
CA PHE A 57 2.37 1.29 -10.98
C PHE A 57 3.27 0.91 -9.81
N CYS A 58 3.20 1.67 -8.73
CA CYS A 58 3.85 1.30 -7.48
C CYS A 58 2.92 0.39 -6.70
N ILE A 59 3.30 -0.87 -6.52
CA ILE A 59 2.50 -1.86 -5.78
C ILE A 59 3.28 -2.45 -4.59
N ARG A 60 2.55 -3.10 -3.70
CA ARG A 60 3.06 -3.82 -2.53
C ARG A 60 2.07 -4.95 -2.21
N HIS A 61 2.54 -6.00 -1.55
CA HIS A 61 1.67 -7.01 -0.96
C HIS A 61 0.49 -6.34 -0.22
N PRO A 62 -0.79 -6.64 -0.56
CA PRO A 62 -1.93 -5.87 -0.05
C PRO A 62 -2.02 -5.81 1.48
N ILE A 63 -1.78 -6.94 2.17
CA ILE A 63 -1.78 -7.01 3.63
C ILE A 63 -0.64 -6.16 4.23
N ASP A 64 0.61 -6.34 3.79
CA ASP A 64 1.73 -5.53 4.26
C ASP A 64 1.54 -4.03 4.01
N ARG A 65 0.93 -3.65 2.88
CA ARG A 65 0.54 -2.26 2.59
C ARG A 65 -0.44 -1.74 3.64
N PHE A 66 -1.49 -2.52 3.94
CA PHE A 66 -2.50 -2.16 4.92
C PHE A 66 -1.91 -1.98 6.32
N ILE A 67 -1.07 -2.93 6.75
CA ILE A 67 -0.33 -2.86 8.01
C ILE A 67 0.56 -1.61 8.06
N SER A 68 1.32 -1.34 7.00
CA SER A 68 2.17 -0.15 6.90
C SER A 68 1.36 1.15 6.96
N ALA A 69 0.17 1.17 6.34
CA ALA A 69 -0.74 2.31 6.37
C ALA A 69 -1.26 2.56 7.80
N PHE A 70 -1.73 1.51 8.49
CA PHE A 70 -2.17 1.58 9.88
C PHE A 70 -1.05 2.11 10.78
N ASN A 71 0.12 1.49 10.77
CA ASN A 71 1.23 1.87 11.65
C ASN A 71 1.68 3.31 11.42
N PHE A 72 1.74 3.75 10.16
CA PHE A 72 2.09 5.12 9.82
C PHE A 72 1.09 6.12 10.39
N LYS A 73 -0.21 5.86 10.21
CA LYS A 73 -1.27 6.75 10.70
C LYS A 73 -1.34 6.75 12.21
N TYR A 74 -1.27 5.58 12.85
CA TYR A 74 -1.18 5.44 14.30
C TYR A 74 0.00 6.23 14.87
N THR A 75 1.19 6.07 14.30
CA THR A 75 2.38 6.83 14.72
C THR A 75 2.19 8.33 14.55
N ARG A 76 1.61 8.79 13.43
CA ARG A 76 1.40 10.22 13.21
C ARG A 76 0.36 10.82 14.15
N LEU A 77 -0.77 10.16 14.33
CA LEU A 77 -1.91 10.71 15.04
C LEU A 77 -1.82 10.46 16.56
N ILE A 78 -1.51 9.23 16.96
CA ILE A 78 -1.50 8.83 18.38
C ILE A 78 -0.16 9.15 19.02
N ILE A 79 0.95 8.68 18.44
CA ILE A 79 2.28 8.81 19.06
C ILE A 79 2.80 10.25 18.96
N ARG A 80 2.71 10.85 17.76
CA ARG A 80 3.22 12.21 17.50
C ARG A 80 2.20 13.32 17.72
N GLY A 81 0.98 12.99 18.16
CA GLY A 81 -0.07 13.95 18.50
C GLY A 81 -0.47 14.89 17.35
N LYS A 82 -0.35 14.46 16.09
CA LYS A 82 -0.80 15.29 14.96
C LYS A 82 -2.33 15.37 14.94
N ARG A 83 -2.84 16.50 14.48
CA ARG A 83 -4.28 16.75 14.38
C ARG A 83 -4.94 15.78 13.41
N ASP A 84 -6.20 15.51 13.69
CA ASP A 84 -7.05 14.74 12.81
C ASP A 84 -7.30 15.51 11.51
N HIS A 85 -7.20 14.81 10.39
CA HIS A 85 -7.61 15.33 9.10
C HIS A 85 -8.98 14.77 8.68
N PHE A 86 -9.43 13.66 9.28
CA PHE A 86 -10.65 12.93 8.93
C PHE A 86 -11.40 12.56 10.19
N LYS A 87 -12.56 13.18 10.41
CA LYS A 87 -13.38 12.98 11.60
C LYS A 87 -13.52 11.50 11.98
N GLY A 88 -13.09 11.15 13.19
CA GLY A 88 -13.22 9.78 13.72
C GLY A 88 -11.97 8.92 13.63
N GLU A 89 -10.90 9.38 12.94
CA GLU A 89 -9.67 8.59 12.82
C GLU A 89 -8.99 8.40 14.18
N ILE A 90 -8.85 9.47 14.97
CA ILE A 90 -8.19 9.39 16.27
C ILE A 90 -8.96 8.46 17.21
N GLU A 91 -10.28 8.56 17.27
CA GLU A 91 -11.12 7.68 18.10
C GLU A 91 -10.98 6.22 17.67
N GLY A 92 -10.98 5.94 16.37
CA GLY A 92 -10.77 4.59 15.85
C GLY A 92 -9.40 4.03 16.19
N PHE A 93 -8.33 4.80 16.02
CA PHE A 93 -6.98 4.37 16.39
C PHE A 93 -6.82 4.16 17.90
N LYS A 94 -7.44 5.01 18.74
CA LYS A 94 -7.47 4.81 20.20
C LYS A 94 -8.29 3.58 20.59
N TYR A 95 -9.33 3.24 19.85
CA TYR A 95 -10.17 2.09 20.16
C TYR A 95 -9.49 0.76 19.83
N PHE A 96 -8.95 0.67 18.61
CA PHE A 96 -8.31 -0.55 18.14
C PHE A 96 -6.88 -0.70 18.64
N GLU A 97 -6.14 0.38 18.87
CA GLU A 97 -4.76 0.43 19.42
C GLU A 97 -3.67 -0.28 18.58
N THR A 98 -3.98 -1.45 18.05
CA THR A 98 -3.10 -2.31 17.26
C THR A 98 -3.80 -2.77 15.99
N ILE A 99 -2.99 -3.10 14.98
CA ILE A 99 -3.48 -3.65 13.72
C ILE A 99 -4.13 -5.04 13.92
N GLN A 100 -3.65 -5.82 14.89
CA GLN A 100 -4.20 -7.13 15.21
C GLN A 100 -5.65 -7.00 15.71
N LYS A 101 -5.89 -6.16 16.73
CA LYS A 101 -7.25 -5.96 17.28
C LYS A 101 -8.21 -5.45 16.21
N LEU A 102 -7.77 -4.52 15.36
CA LEU A 102 -8.56 -4.08 14.20
C LEU A 102 -8.91 -5.25 13.27
N ALA A 103 -7.91 -6.01 12.85
CA ALA A 103 -8.08 -7.06 11.85
C ALA A 103 -8.94 -8.22 12.35
N GLU A 104 -8.74 -8.64 13.59
CA GLU A 104 -9.51 -9.73 14.20
C GLU A 104 -11.00 -9.35 14.36
N ASN A 105 -11.31 -8.06 14.56
CA ASN A 105 -12.67 -7.55 14.69
C ASN A 105 -13.34 -7.14 13.36
N LEU A 106 -12.72 -7.39 12.20
CA LEU A 106 -13.37 -7.14 10.89
C LEU A 106 -14.51 -8.11 10.60
N TYR A 107 -14.36 -9.37 11.03
CA TYR A 107 -15.29 -10.47 10.74
C TYR A 107 -15.39 -11.45 11.91
N ASN A 108 -15.70 -10.96 13.11
CA ASN A 108 -16.06 -11.81 14.24
C ASN A 108 -17.29 -12.68 13.92
N ASN A 109 -17.28 -13.90 14.44
CA ASN A 109 -18.32 -14.92 14.19
C ASN A 109 -19.69 -14.52 14.76
N ASP A 110 -19.71 -13.82 15.89
CA ASP A 110 -20.92 -13.29 16.52
C ASP A 110 -21.35 -11.93 15.95
N GLY A 111 -20.61 -11.40 14.97
CA GLY A 111 -20.86 -10.10 14.37
C GLY A 111 -20.44 -8.91 15.22
N SER A 112 -19.94 -9.13 16.45
CA SER A 112 -19.57 -8.07 17.37
C SER A 112 -18.46 -7.20 16.78
N GLU A 113 -18.61 -5.89 16.90
CA GLU A 113 -17.65 -4.87 16.44
C GLU A 113 -17.36 -4.81 14.93
N ASN A 114 -17.83 -5.76 14.10
CA ASN A 114 -17.58 -5.80 12.65
C ASN A 114 -17.89 -4.46 11.97
N LEU A 115 -19.08 -3.89 12.26
CA LEU A 115 -19.48 -2.61 11.69
C LEU A 115 -18.55 -1.46 12.11
N LYS A 116 -18.06 -1.48 13.35
CA LYS A 116 -17.13 -0.46 13.84
C LYS A 116 -15.77 -0.57 13.17
N ALA A 117 -15.24 -1.78 13.01
CA ALA A 117 -13.98 -2.03 12.31
C ALA A 117 -14.07 -1.66 10.83
N ILE A 118 -15.14 -2.07 10.15
CA ILE A 118 -15.40 -1.72 8.75
C ILE A 118 -15.54 -0.21 8.59
N ASN A 119 -16.35 0.45 9.42
CA ASN A 119 -16.54 1.91 9.37
C ASN A 119 -15.22 2.65 9.61
N PHE A 120 -14.39 2.20 10.55
CA PHE A 120 -13.07 2.78 10.75
C PHE A 120 -12.21 2.65 9.50
N CYS A 121 -12.11 1.45 8.91
CA CYS A 121 -11.33 1.23 7.71
C CYS A 121 -11.82 2.05 6.51
N SER A 122 -13.13 2.23 6.36
CA SER A 122 -13.73 3.02 5.28
C SER A 122 -13.52 4.53 5.44
N ASN A 123 -13.31 5.02 6.66
CA ASN A 123 -13.11 6.44 6.93
C ASN A 123 -11.63 6.82 7.11
N CYS A 124 -10.75 5.88 7.45
CA CYS A 124 -9.33 6.13 7.64
C CYS A 124 -8.59 6.31 6.30
N ASP A 125 -7.91 7.45 6.17
CA ASP A 125 -7.02 7.75 5.06
C ASP A 125 -5.82 6.80 5.03
N HIS A 126 -5.26 6.59 3.83
CA HIS A 126 -4.32 5.53 3.47
C HIS A 126 -4.77 4.08 3.67
N ILE A 127 -5.71 3.80 4.59
CA ILE A 127 -6.31 2.47 4.76
C ILE A 127 -7.31 2.23 3.63
N LYS A 128 -8.30 3.13 3.48
CA LYS A 128 -9.36 3.02 2.46
C LYS A 128 -8.87 3.06 1.02
N TYR A 129 -7.75 3.75 0.76
CA TYR A 129 -7.21 3.95 -0.58
C TYR A 129 -6.12 2.90 -0.91
N GLY A 130 -6.58 1.71 -1.30
CA GLY A 130 -5.74 0.57 -1.70
C GLY A 130 -5.49 0.41 -3.19
N LEU A 131 -4.88 -0.69 -3.59
CA LEU A 131 -4.56 -0.96 -5.00
C LEU A 131 -5.79 -0.82 -5.90
N HIS A 132 -6.92 -1.38 -5.46
CA HIS A 132 -8.19 -1.28 -6.20
C HIS A 132 -8.62 0.17 -6.40
N HIS A 133 -8.43 1.04 -5.41
CA HIS A 133 -8.75 2.45 -5.58
C HIS A 133 -7.97 3.05 -6.75
N TYR A 134 -6.66 2.80 -6.80
CA TYR A 134 -5.77 3.42 -7.78
C TYR A 134 -5.81 2.78 -9.17
N LEU A 135 -6.08 1.49 -9.21
CA LEU A 135 -5.79 0.65 -10.36
C LEU A 135 -7.03 -0.11 -10.84
N ASN A 136 -8.28 0.27 -10.49
CA ASN A 136 -9.45 -0.51 -10.93
C ASN A 136 -9.73 -0.40 -12.44
N ASN A 137 -9.27 0.65 -13.12
CA ASN A 137 -9.68 0.98 -14.48
C ASN A 137 -8.59 0.89 -15.55
N PHE A 138 -7.44 0.26 -15.25
CA PHE A 138 -6.46 -0.05 -16.29
C PHE A 138 -6.89 -1.25 -17.13
N ASN A 139 -6.39 -1.29 -18.36
CA ASN A 139 -6.51 -2.43 -19.26
C ASN A 139 -5.13 -2.77 -19.85
N GLU A 140 -5.06 -3.90 -20.55
CA GLU A 140 -3.87 -4.48 -21.18
C GLU A 140 -3.29 -3.66 -22.33
N THR A 141 -4.05 -2.70 -22.88
CA THR A 141 -3.60 -1.87 -24.01
C THR A 141 -2.68 -0.72 -23.56
N TYR A 142 -2.62 -0.43 -22.27
CA TYR A 142 -1.78 0.64 -21.73
C TYR A 142 -0.32 0.19 -21.62
N ASN A 143 0.62 1.10 -21.93
CA ASN A 143 2.06 0.88 -21.72
C ASN A 143 2.38 0.97 -20.22
N ILE A 144 2.17 -0.14 -19.50
CA ILE A 144 2.34 -0.24 -18.05
C ILE A 144 3.63 -1.01 -17.72
N ARG A 145 4.36 -0.49 -16.73
CA ARG A 145 5.35 -1.24 -15.96
C ARG A 145 4.97 -1.21 -14.49
N VAL A 146 5.44 -2.19 -13.73
CA VAL A 146 5.14 -2.33 -12.31
C VAL A 146 6.45 -2.24 -11.51
N ILE A 147 6.42 -1.47 -10.43
CA ILE A 147 7.44 -1.49 -9.39
C ILE A 147 6.83 -2.08 -8.14
N ARG A 148 7.33 -3.24 -7.75
CA ARG A 148 6.96 -3.96 -6.53
C ARG A 148 7.81 -3.46 -5.38
N HIS A 149 7.17 -3.14 -4.27
CA HIS A 149 7.83 -2.69 -3.06
C HIS A 149 8.91 -3.69 -2.60
N GLU A 150 8.59 -4.99 -2.65
CA GLU A 150 9.45 -6.09 -2.21
C GLU A 150 10.66 -6.30 -3.14
N TYR A 151 10.57 -5.87 -4.40
CA TYR A 151 11.59 -6.04 -5.43
C TYR A 151 12.08 -4.68 -5.96
N LEU A 152 11.96 -3.62 -5.16
CA LEU A 152 12.13 -2.24 -5.60
C LEU A 152 13.46 -1.99 -6.34
N LYS A 153 14.56 -2.56 -5.86
CA LYS A 153 15.88 -2.39 -6.49
C LYS A 153 15.94 -3.03 -7.88
N GLU A 154 15.43 -4.25 -7.99
CA GLU A 154 15.39 -5.03 -9.22
C GLU A 154 14.48 -4.36 -10.26
N ASP A 155 13.25 -4.05 -9.87
CA ASP A 155 12.27 -3.43 -10.77
C ASP A 155 12.72 -2.04 -11.24
N TYR A 156 13.32 -1.25 -10.34
CA TYR A 156 13.89 0.06 -10.70
C TYR A 156 15.01 -0.08 -11.74
N LYS A 157 15.93 -1.03 -11.52
CA LYS A 157 17.02 -1.32 -12.46
C LYS A 157 16.49 -1.78 -13.81
N ASN A 158 15.50 -2.67 -13.83
CA ASN A 158 14.90 -3.19 -15.05
C ASN A 158 14.18 -2.11 -15.87
N ILE A 159 13.51 -1.16 -15.21
CA ILE A 159 12.72 -0.12 -15.89
C ILE A 159 13.59 1.06 -16.35
N PHE A 160 14.54 1.48 -15.52
CA PHE A 160 15.30 2.72 -15.75
C PHE A 160 16.76 2.49 -16.13
N ASN A 161 17.26 1.26 -16.10
CA ASN A 161 18.66 0.90 -16.32
C ASN A 161 19.62 1.71 -15.42
N LYS A 162 19.25 1.86 -14.15
CA LYS A 162 19.98 2.60 -13.11
C LYS A 162 19.81 1.87 -11.78
N ASP A 163 20.80 1.97 -10.90
CA ASP A 163 20.61 1.53 -9.51
C ASP A 163 19.79 2.58 -8.74
N ILE A 164 18.88 2.11 -7.89
CA ILE A 164 18.03 3.00 -7.10
C ILE A 164 18.86 3.79 -6.10
N HIS A 165 18.65 5.11 -6.04
CA HIS A 165 19.31 5.96 -5.06
C HIS A 165 18.52 6.00 -3.75
N LEU A 166 19.16 5.61 -2.65
CA LEU A 166 18.61 5.61 -1.29
C LEU A 166 19.42 6.58 -0.41
N PRO A 167 19.00 7.86 -0.28
CA PRO A 167 19.81 8.89 0.37
C PRO A 167 20.03 8.69 1.87
N GLU A 168 19.23 7.85 2.55
CA GLU A 168 19.38 7.55 3.97
C GLU A 168 19.06 6.08 4.29
N LYS A 169 19.70 5.51 5.33
CA LYS A 169 19.29 4.22 5.93
C LYS A 169 17.80 4.23 6.38
N ASN A 170 17.28 5.40 6.73
CA ASN A 170 15.90 5.62 7.16
C ASN A 170 14.89 5.77 6.00
N ALA A 171 15.35 5.84 4.73
CA ALA A 171 14.45 5.89 3.58
C ALA A 171 13.85 4.51 3.23
N GLN A 172 14.32 3.43 3.86
CA GLN A 172 13.68 2.13 3.81
C GLN A 172 12.37 2.19 4.62
N PRO A 173 11.20 1.88 4.03
CA PRO A 173 9.90 2.09 4.65
C PRO A 173 9.51 0.97 5.63
N ASN A 174 10.46 0.59 6.48
CA ASN A 174 10.22 -0.14 7.72
C ASN A 174 10.54 0.81 8.87
N PHE A 175 9.76 1.88 9.02
CA PHE A 175 9.84 2.72 10.22
C PHE A 175 9.26 1.98 11.42
N ILE A 176 10.06 1.04 11.93
CA ILE A 176 10.23 0.72 13.34
C ILE A 176 11.75 0.78 13.58
N SER A 177 12.38 1.91 13.23
CA SER A 177 13.84 2.04 13.35
C SER A 177 14.32 2.39 14.76
N ASP A 178 13.43 2.55 15.73
CA ASP A 178 13.80 2.52 17.14
C ASP A 178 13.28 1.25 17.81
N ILE A 179 14.05 0.17 17.63
CA ILE A 179 13.94 -1.07 18.42
C ILE A 179 14.05 -0.78 19.93
N ASN A 180 14.68 0.33 20.32
CA ASN A 180 14.83 0.75 21.71
C ASN A 180 13.76 1.76 22.18
N SER A 181 12.78 2.10 21.35
CA SER A 181 11.70 2.99 21.80
C SER A 181 10.66 2.21 22.61
N SER A 182 10.15 2.83 23.67
CA SER A 182 8.97 2.37 24.42
C SER A 182 7.71 2.17 23.57
N PHE A 183 7.77 2.53 22.28
CA PHE A 183 6.71 2.37 21.28
C PHE A 183 6.73 1.02 20.57
N GLN A 184 7.76 0.20 20.76
CA GLN A 184 7.86 -1.12 20.13
C GLN A 184 6.65 -2.03 20.46
N LYS A 185 6.05 -1.85 21.64
CA LYS A 185 4.82 -2.57 22.06
C LYS A 185 3.62 -2.34 21.14
N TYR A 186 3.56 -1.19 20.45
CA TYR A 186 2.48 -0.87 19.51
C TYR A 186 2.78 -1.34 18.08
N THR A 187 4.02 -1.78 17.81
CA THR A 187 4.50 -2.07 16.46
C THR A 187 5.07 -3.48 16.30
N LYS A 188 5.26 -4.25 17.38
CA LYS A 188 5.54 -5.69 17.32
C LYS A 188 4.25 -6.37 16.87
N ILE A 189 4.21 -6.72 15.59
CA ILE A 189 3.02 -7.32 14.99
C ILE A 189 3.22 -8.83 15.03
N GLU A 190 2.46 -9.49 15.89
CA GLU A 190 2.21 -10.92 15.77
C GLU A 190 1.00 -11.06 14.83
N ILE A 191 1.24 -11.57 13.62
CA ILE A 191 0.18 -11.76 12.64
C ILE A 191 -0.46 -13.11 12.94
N THR A 192 -1.65 -13.10 13.55
CA THR A 192 -2.42 -14.33 13.79
C THR A 192 -3.05 -14.84 12.50
N LYS A 193 -3.38 -16.13 12.46
CA LYS A 193 -4.13 -16.73 11.34
C LYS A 193 -5.49 -16.05 11.14
N LYS A 194 -6.17 -15.70 12.24
CA LYS A 194 -7.45 -14.97 12.23
C LYS A 194 -7.28 -13.58 11.60
N MET A 195 -6.29 -12.80 12.05
CA MET A 195 -5.96 -11.50 11.46
C MET A 195 -5.70 -11.61 9.95
N TYR A 196 -4.84 -12.56 9.54
CA TYR A 196 -4.49 -12.73 8.14
C TYR A 196 -5.71 -13.06 7.27
N ASN A 197 -6.54 -14.01 7.69
CA ASN A 197 -7.74 -14.42 6.97
C ASN A 197 -8.75 -13.27 6.85
N ASN A 198 -8.95 -12.53 7.94
CA ASN A 198 -9.84 -11.37 7.94
C ASN A 198 -9.34 -10.26 7.03
N LEU A 199 -8.04 -9.94 7.06
CA LEU A 199 -7.46 -8.96 6.15
C LEU A 199 -7.53 -9.41 4.70
N LYS A 200 -7.24 -10.69 4.41
CA LYS A 200 -7.38 -11.25 3.05
C LYS A 200 -8.80 -11.10 2.52
N ARG A 201 -9.81 -11.37 3.36
CA ARG A 201 -11.23 -11.17 3.02
C ARG A 201 -11.57 -9.70 2.80
N PHE A 202 -11.13 -8.82 3.70
CA PHE A 202 -11.35 -7.37 3.61
C PHE A 202 -10.69 -6.75 2.37
N LEU A 203 -9.49 -7.21 2.03
CA LEU A 203 -8.68 -6.73 0.91
C LEU A 203 -8.92 -7.49 -0.38
N LYS A 204 -10.01 -8.26 -0.52
CA LYS A 204 -10.28 -9.06 -1.72
C LYS A 204 -10.16 -8.24 -3.01
N LYS A 205 -10.70 -7.02 -3.04
CA LYS A 205 -10.58 -6.13 -4.21
C LYS A 205 -9.13 -5.75 -4.55
N ASP A 206 -8.26 -5.56 -3.55
CA ASP A 206 -6.84 -5.31 -3.78
C ASP A 206 -6.14 -6.59 -4.27
N MET A 207 -6.55 -7.77 -3.79
CA MET A 207 -6.06 -9.06 -4.28
C MET A 207 -6.48 -9.31 -5.74
N ASP A 208 -7.70 -8.93 -6.12
CA ASP A 208 -8.19 -9.02 -7.50
C ASP A 208 -7.33 -8.19 -8.47
N ILE A 209 -6.80 -7.05 -8.02
CA ILE A 209 -5.85 -6.26 -8.81
C ILE A 209 -4.56 -7.05 -9.05
N ILE A 210 -4.04 -7.76 -8.05
CA ILE A 210 -2.84 -8.61 -8.21
C ILE A 210 -3.12 -9.71 -9.25
N GLU A 211 -4.26 -10.41 -9.14
CA GLU A 211 -4.66 -11.42 -10.12
C GLU A 211 -4.73 -10.84 -11.54
N ARG A 212 -5.30 -9.63 -11.70
CA ARG A 212 -5.39 -8.97 -13.00
C ARG A 212 -4.04 -8.53 -13.57
N LEU A 213 -3.14 -8.04 -12.72
CA LEU A 213 -1.77 -7.68 -13.15
C LEU A 213 -1.04 -8.90 -13.70
N GLU A 214 -1.19 -10.07 -13.07
CA GLU A 214 -0.60 -11.31 -13.57
C GLU A 214 -1.26 -11.78 -14.87
N LYS A 215 -2.59 -11.73 -14.96
CA LYS A 215 -3.33 -12.04 -16.20
C LYS A 215 -2.84 -11.22 -17.40
N TYR A 216 -2.41 -9.98 -17.18
CA TYR A 216 -1.85 -9.11 -18.22
C TYR A 216 -0.32 -9.21 -18.37
N ASN A 217 0.31 -10.20 -17.74
CA ASN A 217 1.76 -10.41 -17.75
C ASN A 217 2.57 -9.18 -17.25
N LEU A 218 1.98 -8.37 -16.38
CA LEU A 218 2.63 -7.20 -15.77
C LEU A 218 3.44 -7.56 -14.52
N ILE A 219 3.14 -8.72 -13.93
CA ILE A 219 3.89 -9.35 -12.84
C ILE A 219 3.99 -10.86 -13.11
N THR A 220 4.92 -11.53 -12.43
CA THR A 220 5.09 -12.98 -12.58
C THR A 220 4.07 -13.76 -11.74
N LYS A 221 3.86 -15.03 -12.11
CA LYS A 221 2.99 -15.96 -11.36
C LYS A 221 3.50 -16.15 -9.93
N GLU A 222 4.80 -16.21 -9.73
CA GLU A 222 5.44 -16.36 -8.42
C GLU A 222 5.13 -15.17 -7.52
N TYR A 223 5.11 -13.94 -8.06
CA TYR A 223 4.76 -12.76 -7.28
C TYR A 223 3.27 -12.72 -6.90
N LYS A 224 2.38 -13.18 -7.79
CA LYS A 224 0.96 -13.38 -7.45
C LYS A 224 0.81 -14.40 -6.33
N GLU A 225 1.47 -15.55 -6.44
CA GLU A 225 1.43 -16.60 -5.40
C GLU A 225 1.99 -16.11 -4.07
N PHE A 226 3.07 -15.33 -4.10
CA PHE A 226 3.59 -14.62 -2.94
C PHE A 226 2.50 -13.75 -2.28
N CYS A 227 1.77 -12.95 -3.05
CA CYS A 227 0.72 -12.07 -2.51
C CYS A 227 -0.53 -12.81 -2.00
N LEU A 228 -0.87 -13.95 -2.60
CA LEU A 228 -2.10 -14.67 -2.27
C LEU A 228 -1.90 -15.70 -1.14
N ASN A 229 -0.74 -16.34 -1.09
CA ASN A 229 -0.53 -17.55 -0.31
C ASN A 229 0.54 -17.41 0.76
N LYS A 230 1.46 -16.43 0.66
CA LYS A 230 2.54 -16.34 1.62
C LYS A 230 2.04 -15.75 2.93
N LEU A 231 1.95 -16.61 3.94
CA LEU A 231 2.00 -16.19 5.33
C LEU A 231 3.33 -15.46 5.55
N PRO A 232 3.36 -14.19 6.01
CA PRO A 232 4.60 -13.51 6.32
C PRO A 232 5.49 -14.38 7.21
N ASN A 233 6.80 -14.38 6.96
CA ASN A 233 7.78 -15.29 7.57
C ASN A 233 7.81 -15.28 9.12
N ASN A 234 7.09 -14.36 9.77
CA ASN A 234 7.02 -14.17 11.22
C ASN A 234 5.65 -14.51 11.81
N ILE A 235 4.82 -15.29 11.11
CA ILE A 235 3.56 -15.79 11.67
C ILE A 235 3.85 -16.91 12.65
N ILE A 236 3.63 -16.64 13.94
CA ILE A 236 3.40 -17.70 14.91
C ILE A 236 1.95 -18.15 14.69
N LEU A 237 1.77 -19.35 14.14
CA LEU A 237 0.47 -19.99 14.09
C LEU A 237 0.13 -20.44 15.52
N THR A 238 -0.39 -19.53 16.33
CA THR A 238 -1.12 -19.89 17.53
C THR A 238 -2.59 -20.03 17.15
N ASP A 239 -3.18 -21.18 17.47
CA ASP A 239 -4.62 -21.43 17.31
C ASP A 239 -5.47 -20.53 18.22
#